data_AF-A0A7U6KPE9-F1
#
_entry.id   AF-A0A7U6KPE9-F1
#
_cell.length_a   1.000
_cell.length_b   1.000
_cell.length_c   1.000
_cell.angle_alpha   90.00
_cell.angle_beta   90.00
_cell.angle_gamma   90.00
#
_symmetry.space_group_name_H-M   'P 1'
#
loop_
_entity.id
_entity.type
_entity.pdbx_description
1 polymer ?
#
loop_
_entity_poly.entity_id
_entity_poly.type
_entity_poly.pdbx_seq_one_letter_code
_entity_poly.pdbx_strand_id
1 'polypeptide(L)'
;MSDNLKTNNLHSVFKNDTDGFFKKLLPKGEQFQVFKDCKDQIKAVIEIQVEKVYGVRPKFRLQGSWAYGVCNAPALPEQEMDFDYGCYLPESCF
;
A
#
# COMPACT_ATOMS: atom_id res chain seq x y z
N MET A 1 6.42 -51.94 4.87
CA MET A 1 5.52 -50.89 5.36
C MET A 1 6.02 -49.58 4.78
N SER A 2 5.42 -49.10 3.70
CA SER A 2 5.83 -47.86 3.03
C SER A 2 4.95 -46.72 3.53
N ASP A 3 5.57 -45.74 4.17
CA ASP A 3 4.96 -44.48 4.61
C ASP A 3 4.21 -43.81 3.45
N ASN A 4 2.89 -43.77 3.57
CA ASN A 4 2.04 -42.99 2.69
C ASN A 4 2.02 -41.55 3.22
N LEU A 5 3.14 -40.84 3.03
CA LEU A 5 3.21 -39.39 3.25
C LEU A 5 2.25 -38.73 2.26
N LYS A 6 1.01 -38.50 2.68
CA LYS A 6 0.08 -37.61 1.98
C LYS A 6 0.70 -36.21 1.98
N THR A 7 1.41 -35.88 0.91
CA THR A 7 1.88 -34.52 0.68
C THR A 7 0.68 -33.69 0.24
N ASN A 8 0.07 -32.96 1.17
CA ASN A 8 -0.95 -31.97 0.82
C ASN A 8 -0.27 -30.87 0.00
N ASN A 9 -0.54 -30.82 -1.30
CA ASN A 9 -0.09 -29.73 -2.16
C ASN A 9 -1.05 -28.54 -1.98
N LEU A 10 -0.53 -27.41 -1.52
CA LEU A 10 -1.30 -26.17 -1.30
C LEU A 10 -1.08 -25.12 -2.39
N HIS A 11 -0.39 -25.44 -3.48
CA HIS A 11 -0.03 -24.48 -4.52
C HIS A 11 -1.27 -23.78 -5.07
N SER A 12 -2.31 -24.54 -5.44
CA SER A 12 -3.57 -23.98 -5.96
C SER A 12 -4.31 -23.15 -4.93
N VAL A 13 -4.31 -23.55 -3.65
CA VAL A 13 -4.94 -22.79 -2.56
C VAL A 13 -4.38 -21.37 -2.48
N PHE A 14 -3.07 -21.20 -2.68
CA PHE A 14 -2.45 -19.87 -2.68
C PHE A 14 -2.54 -19.18 -4.03
N LYS A 15 -2.13 -19.85 -5.12
CA LYS A 15 -1.80 -19.24 -6.42
C LYS A 15 -2.87 -19.32 -7.49
N ASN A 16 -4.04 -19.92 -7.23
CA ASN A 16 -5.12 -19.91 -8.23
C ASN A 16 -5.46 -18.47 -8.66
N ASP A 17 -5.46 -18.22 -9.97
CA ASP A 17 -5.69 -16.91 -10.57
C ASP A 17 -7.12 -16.40 -10.41
N THR A 18 -8.10 -17.28 -10.12
CA THR A 18 -9.49 -16.87 -9.94
C THR A 18 -9.84 -16.57 -8.48
N ASP A 19 -9.46 -17.46 -7.55
CA ASP A 19 -9.90 -17.40 -6.15
C ASP A 19 -8.82 -17.74 -5.11
N GLY A 20 -7.56 -17.86 -5.56
CA GLY A 20 -6.42 -18.18 -4.69
C GLY A 20 -6.24 -17.14 -3.59
N PHE A 21 -5.66 -17.56 -2.47
CA PHE A 21 -5.48 -16.69 -1.31
C PHE A 21 -4.76 -15.38 -1.63
N PHE A 22 -3.82 -15.38 -2.59
CA PHE A 22 -3.16 -14.15 -3.04
C PHE A 22 -4.15 -13.09 -3.56
N LYS A 23 -5.27 -13.48 -4.20
CA LYS A 23 -6.29 -12.53 -4.66
C LYS A 23 -7.07 -11.92 -3.50
N LYS A 24 -7.24 -12.66 -2.41
CA LYS A 24 -7.94 -12.21 -1.19
C LYS A 24 -7.10 -11.22 -0.38
N LEU A 25 -5.78 -11.26 -0.54
CA LEU A 25 -4.85 -10.32 0.09
C LEU A 25 -4.85 -8.95 -0.58
N LEU A 26 -5.24 -8.83 -1.86
CA LEU A 26 -5.13 -7.56 -2.56
C LEU A 26 -6.24 -6.59 -2.13
N PRO A 27 -5.94 -5.28 -1.99
CA PRO A 27 -6.97 -4.27 -1.81
C PRO A 27 -7.98 -4.30 -2.97
N LYS A 28 -9.23 -3.97 -2.69
CA LYS A 28 -10.31 -3.89 -3.69
C LYS A 28 -10.32 -2.52 -4.36
N GLY A 29 -10.88 -2.43 -5.57
CA GLY A 29 -10.95 -1.18 -6.35
C GLY A 29 -11.54 0.02 -5.59
N GLU A 30 -12.55 -0.19 -4.75
CA GLU A 30 -13.14 0.87 -3.91
C GLU A 30 -12.14 1.39 -2.87
N GLN A 31 -11.35 0.51 -2.26
CA GLN A 31 -10.30 0.86 -1.30
C GLN A 31 -9.20 1.69 -1.97
N PHE A 32 -8.84 1.38 -3.23
CA PHE A 32 -7.92 2.18 -4.04
C PHE A 32 -8.42 3.60 -4.29
N GLN A 33 -9.72 3.78 -4.53
CA GLN A 33 -10.29 5.09 -4.82
C GLN A 33 -10.33 5.99 -3.57
N VAL A 34 -10.84 5.46 -2.45
CA VAL A 34 -10.81 6.16 -1.15
C VAL A 34 -9.39 6.60 -0.81
N PHE A 35 -8.43 5.70 -1.01
CA PHE A 35 -7.02 5.98 -0.83
C PHE A 35 -6.54 7.17 -1.69
N LYS A 36 -6.81 7.13 -3.00
CA LYS A 36 -6.38 8.17 -3.94
C LYS A 36 -6.90 9.54 -3.51
N ASP A 37 -8.17 9.60 -3.11
CA ASP A 37 -8.83 10.83 -2.72
C ASP A 37 -8.25 11.39 -1.42
N CYS A 38 -8.06 10.56 -0.39
CA CYS A 38 -7.42 10.97 0.87
C CYS A 38 -5.99 11.48 0.64
N LYS A 39 -5.19 10.76 -0.16
CA LYS A 39 -3.81 11.14 -0.49
C LYS A 39 -3.77 12.49 -1.23
N ASP A 40 -4.65 12.70 -2.21
CA ASP A 40 -4.69 13.95 -2.97
C ASP A 40 -5.11 15.15 -2.09
N GLN A 41 -6.03 14.96 -1.15
CA GLN A 41 -6.42 15.99 -0.16
C GLN A 41 -5.27 16.36 0.78
N ILE A 42 -4.61 15.36 1.39
CA ILE A 42 -3.48 15.57 2.30
C ILE A 42 -2.34 16.27 1.57
N LYS A 43 -2.01 15.81 0.35
CA LYS A 43 -0.99 16.43 -0.50
C LYS A 43 -1.27 17.91 -0.74
N ALA A 44 -2.50 18.27 -1.10
CA ALA A 44 -2.88 19.65 -1.40
C ALA A 44 -2.68 20.57 -0.19
N VAL A 45 -3.08 20.13 1.00
CA VAL A 45 -2.89 20.92 2.23
C VAL A 45 -1.41 21.08 2.56
N ILE A 46 -0.64 19.99 2.56
CA ILE A 46 0.79 20.02 2.89
C ILE A 46 1.57 20.87 1.89
N GLU A 47 1.27 20.75 0.60
CA GLU A 47 1.91 21.52 -0.47
C GLU A 47 1.78 23.03 -0.24
N ILE A 48 0.56 23.50 0.02
CA ILE A 48 0.29 24.92 0.29
C ILE A 48 1.02 25.39 1.55
N GLN A 49 0.97 24.61 2.64
CA GLN A 49 1.58 25.04 3.91
C GLN A 49 3.11 25.05 3.83
N VAL A 50 3.72 24.03 3.22
CA VAL A 50 5.17 23.95 3.09
C VAL A 50 5.68 25.05 2.17
N GLU A 51 5.05 25.28 1.02
CA GLU A 51 5.44 26.37 0.11
C GLU A 51 5.29 27.75 0.79
N LYS A 52 4.23 27.96 1.58
CA LYS A 52 4.04 29.20 2.34
C LYS A 52 5.14 29.45 3.39
N VAL A 53 5.62 28.40 4.06
CA VAL A 53 6.62 28.52 5.14
C VAL A 53 8.04 28.63 4.59
N TYR A 54 8.38 27.82 3.59
CA TYR A 54 9.76 27.66 3.11
C TYR A 54 10.03 28.33 1.75
N GLY A 55 9.00 28.84 1.07
CA GLY A 55 9.14 29.45 -0.26
C GLY A 55 9.46 28.45 -1.37
N VAL A 56 9.45 27.14 -1.07
CA VAL A 56 9.77 26.06 -2.00
C VAL A 56 8.67 25.01 -1.97
N ARG A 57 8.18 24.63 -3.16
CA ARG A 57 7.17 23.58 -3.30
C ARG A 57 7.76 22.21 -2.94
N PRO A 58 7.15 21.45 -2.01
CA PRO A 58 7.64 20.12 -1.66
C PRO A 58 7.46 19.10 -2.79
N LYS A 59 8.26 18.04 -2.73
CA LYS A 59 8.09 16.83 -3.55
C LYS A 59 7.43 15.74 -2.72
N PHE A 60 6.70 14.86 -3.38
CA PHE A 60 6.03 13.75 -2.71
C PHE A 60 6.39 12.42 -3.35
N ARG A 61 6.54 11.39 -2.52
CA ARG A 61 6.85 10.04 -3.00
C ARG A 61 6.14 8.98 -2.18
N LEU A 62 5.49 8.08 -2.91
CA LEU A 62 4.89 6.86 -2.40
C LEU A 62 5.98 5.89 -1.93
N GLN A 63 5.80 5.31 -0.75
CA GLN A 63 6.72 4.38 -0.09
C GLN A 63 5.94 3.19 0.49
N GLY A 64 6.67 2.31 1.17
CA GLY A 64 6.06 1.25 1.95
C GLY A 64 5.40 0.14 1.13
N SER A 65 4.59 -0.65 1.82
CA SER A 65 3.94 -1.85 1.26
C SER A 65 3.16 -1.55 -0.01
N TRP A 66 2.56 -0.36 -0.10
CA TRP A 66 1.85 0.09 -1.28
C TRP A 66 2.77 0.37 -2.47
N ALA A 67 3.90 1.06 -2.27
CA ALA A 67 4.87 1.32 -3.33
C ALA A 67 5.43 0.05 -3.97
N TYR A 68 5.58 -1.01 -3.17
CA TYR A 68 6.16 -2.28 -3.59
C TYR A 68 5.12 -3.35 -3.97
N GLY A 69 3.83 -3.02 -3.98
CA GLY A 69 2.77 -3.95 -4.39
C GLY A 69 2.51 -5.10 -3.42
N VAL A 70 2.79 -4.89 -2.14
CA VAL A 70 2.65 -5.87 -1.05
C VAL A 70 1.74 -5.38 0.09
N CYS A 71 0.97 -4.32 -0.13
CA CYS A 71 -0.06 -3.87 0.80
C CYS A 71 -1.21 -4.88 0.79
N ASN A 72 -1.48 -5.49 1.94
CA ASN A 72 -2.61 -6.41 2.08
C ASN A 72 -3.88 -5.67 2.49
N ALA A 73 -5.03 -6.17 2.06
CA ALA A 73 -6.31 -5.81 2.63
C ALA A 73 -6.36 -6.28 4.11
N PRO A 74 -7.00 -5.52 5.00
CA PRO A 74 -7.15 -5.90 6.40
C PRO A 74 -7.96 -7.20 6.50
N ALA A 75 -7.55 -8.10 7.40
CA ALA A 75 -8.25 -9.35 7.64
C ALA A 75 -9.38 -9.19 8.66
N LEU A 76 -9.25 -8.23 9.58
CA LEU A 76 -10.22 -7.94 10.64
C LEU A 76 -10.72 -6.48 10.54
N PRO A 77 -11.94 -6.18 11.01
CA PRO A 77 -12.52 -4.83 10.90
C PRO A 77 -11.71 -3.70 11.56
N GLU A 78 -10.98 -4.02 12.62
CA GLU A 78 -10.14 -3.09 13.37
C GLU A 78 -8.76 -2.86 12.75
N GLN A 79 -8.37 -3.67 11.76
CA GLN A 79 -7.11 -3.51 11.06
C GLN A 79 -7.24 -2.43 9.99
N GLU A 80 -6.21 -1.61 9.87
CA GLU A 80 -6.14 -0.53 8.89
C GLU A 80 -5.10 -0.86 7.82
N MET A 81 -5.31 -0.34 6.61
CA MET A 81 -4.27 -0.35 5.60
C MET A 81 -3.26 0.75 5.92
N ASP A 82 -1.99 0.39 5.91
CA ASP A 82 -0.91 1.33 6.14
C ASP A 82 -0.45 1.99 4.83
N PHE A 83 -0.23 3.29 4.87
CA PHE A 83 0.06 4.08 3.69
C PHE A 83 1.16 5.12 3.92
N ASP A 84 2.32 4.84 3.33
CA ASP A 84 3.50 5.69 3.45
C ASP A 84 3.62 6.68 2.30
N TYR A 85 3.40 7.96 2.57
CA TYR A 85 3.57 9.04 1.59
C TYR A 85 4.48 10.14 2.10
N GLY A 86 5.73 10.06 1.67
CA GLY A 86 6.76 11.00 2.09
C GLY A 86 6.56 12.36 1.45
N CYS A 87 6.66 13.40 2.28
CA CYS A 87 6.82 14.79 1.86
C CYS A 87 8.30 15.17 2.02
N TYR A 88 8.89 15.72 0.97
CA TYR A 88 10.31 16.04 0.90
C TYR A 88 10.46 17.51 0.53
N LEU A 89 11.11 18.28 1.41
CA LEU A 89 11.51 19.64 1.10
C LEU A 89 12.77 19.60 0.21
N PRO A 90 12.72 20.13 -1.02
CA PRO A 90 13.93 20.31 -1.82
C PRO A 90 14.78 21.39 -1.18
N GLU A 91 15.97 21.03 -0.75
CA GLU A 91 16.96 21.95 -0.22
C GLU A 91 18.32 21.63 -0.84
N SER A 92 19.10 22.65 -1.14
CA SER A 92 20.53 22.49 -1.39
C SER A 92 21.22 22.25 -0.05
N CYS A 93 21.14 21.02 0.44
CA CYS A 93 22.17 20.55 1.34
C CYS A 93 23.43 20.40 0.49
N PHE A 94 24.57 20.92 0.96
CA PHE A 94 25.90 20.98 0.34
C PHE A 94 26.23 22.27 -0.43
#